data_AF-A0A534YRJ9-F1
#
_entry.id   AF-A0A534YRJ9-F1
#
_cell.length_a   1.000
_cell.length_b   1.000
_cell.length_c   1.000
_cell.angle_alpha   90.00
_cell.angle_beta   90.00
_cell.angle_gamma   90.00
#
_symmetry.space_group_name_H-M   'P 1'
#
loop_
_entity.id
_entity.type
_entity.pdbx_description
1 polymer ?
#
loop_
_entity_poly.entity_id
_entity_poly.type
_entity_poly.pdbx_seq_one_letter_code
_entity_poly.pdbx_strand_id
1 'polypeptide(L)'
;MTDAEGTATSWLRDLAWAQRYETGFSDAVITDYRSDALGLSVQVTDVVARGGDVLVRRVGVRRDPSSPVTRASLVAFEDMNLVVSKYAQFPIQDRYSSTWRPWEAYPPPIAGGAPATCG
;
A
#
# COMPACT_ATOMS: atom_id res chain seq x y z
N MET A 1 -10.54 15.48 14.26
CA MET A 1 -10.64 15.84 15.69
C MET A 1 -9.38 16.62 16.02
N THR A 2 -9.55 17.78 16.63
CA THR A 2 -8.43 18.62 17.10
C THR A 2 -8.41 18.54 18.62
N ASP A 3 -7.23 18.38 19.21
CA ASP A 3 -7.09 18.38 20.67
C ASP A 3 -7.11 19.80 21.26
N ALA A 4 -6.99 19.89 22.58
CA ALA A 4 -7.00 21.16 23.32
C ALA A 4 -5.81 22.07 22.97
N GLU A 5 -4.76 21.53 22.34
CA GLU A 5 -3.54 22.25 21.94
C GLU A 5 -3.60 22.70 20.47
N GLY A 6 -4.70 22.39 19.77
CA GLY A 6 -4.85 22.73 18.36
C GLY A 6 -4.21 21.71 17.41
N THR A 7 -3.74 20.56 17.91
CA THR A 7 -3.16 19.50 17.09
C THR A 7 -4.26 18.62 16.50
N ALA A 8 -4.17 18.32 15.22
CA ALA A 8 -5.07 17.41 14.54
C ALA A 8 -4.28 16.34 13.80
N THR A 9 -4.85 15.13 13.74
CA THR A 9 -4.34 14.04 12.90
C THR A 9 -5.24 13.86 11.68
N SER A 10 -4.61 13.79 10.51
CA SER A 10 -5.27 13.50 9.24
C SER A 10 -4.60 12.31 8.57
N TRP A 11 -5.41 11.41 8.02
CA TRP A 11 -4.93 10.25 7.28
C TRP A 11 -4.69 10.60 5.82
N LEU A 12 -3.52 10.24 5.27
CA LEU A 12 -3.24 10.47 3.84
C LEU A 12 -4.27 9.81 2.91
N ARG A 13 -4.76 8.62 3.27
CA ARG A 13 -5.80 7.90 2.50
C ARG A 13 -7.14 8.63 2.39
N ASP A 14 -7.39 9.61 3.25
CA ASP A 14 -8.63 10.39 3.28
C ASP A 14 -8.49 11.73 2.53
N LEU A 15 -7.30 12.06 2.00
CA LEU A 15 -7.03 13.29 1.25
C LEU A 15 -7.29 13.10 -0.24
N ALA A 16 -7.38 14.20 -1.00
CA ALA A 16 -7.35 14.12 -2.45
C ALA A 16 -5.99 13.60 -2.90
N TRP A 17 -5.97 12.62 -3.82
CA TRP A 17 -4.72 11.99 -4.25
C TRP A 17 -4.72 11.59 -5.73
N ALA A 18 -3.51 11.48 -6.28
CA ALA A 18 -3.26 10.94 -7.61
C ALA A 18 -1.93 10.15 -7.60
N GLN A 19 -1.85 9.09 -8.42
CA GLN A 19 -0.68 8.23 -8.51
C GLN A 19 -0.19 8.12 -9.96
N ARG A 20 1.13 8.02 -10.14
CA ARG A 20 1.79 7.77 -11.43
C ARG A 20 3.13 7.08 -11.23
N TYR A 21 3.66 6.50 -12.30
CA TYR A 21 5.10 6.23 -12.37
C TYR A 21 5.87 7.53 -12.62
N GLU A 22 7.08 7.65 -12.06
CA GLU A 22 7.92 8.84 -12.26
C GLU A 22 8.17 9.14 -13.75
N THR A 23 8.37 8.08 -14.54
CA THR A 23 8.41 8.11 -16.00
C THR A 23 7.74 6.84 -16.54
N GLY A 24 7.48 6.76 -17.85
CA GLY A 24 6.86 5.57 -18.47
C GLY A 24 7.66 4.27 -18.34
N PHE A 25 8.94 4.34 -17.93
CA PHE A 25 9.82 3.18 -17.73
C PHE A 25 10.42 3.12 -16.32
N SER A 26 9.94 3.94 -15.38
CA SER A 26 10.43 3.93 -14.00
C SER A 26 9.71 2.85 -13.18
N ASP A 27 10.45 2.20 -12.30
CA ASP A 27 9.94 1.35 -11.23
C ASP A 27 9.54 2.16 -9.98
N ALA A 28 9.78 3.47 -9.97
CA ALA A 28 9.33 4.37 -8.93
C ALA A 28 7.87 4.80 -9.11
N VAL A 29 7.06 4.55 -8.09
CA VAL A 29 5.65 4.98 -8.00
C VAL A 29 5.58 6.24 -7.16
N ILE A 30 5.00 7.31 -7.70
CA ILE A 30 4.77 8.57 -7.02
C ILE A 30 3.28 8.72 -6.73
N THR A 31 2.94 8.93 -5.45
CA THR A 31 1.60 9.31 -5.02
C THR A 31 1.63 10.73 -4.45
N ASP A 32 0.88 11.63 -5.05
CA ASP A 32 0.69 12.99 -4.56
C ASP A 32 -0.63 13.09 -3.80
N TYR A 33 -0.59 13.68 -2.61
CA TYR A 33 -1.73 13.97 -1.75
C TYR A 33 -1.87 15.47 -1.56
N ARG A 34 -3.10 15.95 -1.45
CA ARG A 34 -3.42 17.36 -1.24
C ARG A 34 -4.49 17.54 -0.18
N SER A 35 -4.24 18.48 0.74
CA SER A 35 -5.24 19.01 1.66
C SER A 35 -5.33 20.52 1.49
N ASP A 36 -6.40 20.99 0.87
CA ASP A 36 -6.64 22.44 0.73
C ASP A 36 -6.98 23.10 2.07
N ALA A 37 -7.71 22.39 2.94
CA ALA A 37 -8.05 22.87 4.28
C ALA A 37 -6.79 23.12 5.15
N LEU A 38 -5.74 22.31 4.97
CA LEU A 38 -4.47 22.47 5.69
C LEU A 38 -3.44 23.27 4.89
N GLY A 39 -3.67 23.55 3.60
CA GLY A 39 -2.66 24.13 2.72
C GLY A 39 -1.39 23.28 2.63
N LEU A 40 -1.53 21.96 2.61
CA LEU A 40 -0.43 21.01 2.58
C LEU A 40 -0.50 20.11 1.34
N SER A 41 0.65 19.83 0.74
CA SER A 41 0.82 18.73 -0.22
C SER A 41 1.86 17.74 0.30
N VAL A 42 1.61 16.45 0.06
CA VAL A 42 2.53 15.36 0.43
C VAL A 42 2.80 14.53 -0.79
N GLN A 43 4.08 14.32 -1.11
CA GLN A 43 4.52 13.44 -2.18
C GLN A 43 5.20 12.22 -1.56
N VAL A 44 4.69 11.04 -1.87
CA VAL A 44 5.28 9.76 -1.48
C VAL A 44 5.85 9.10 -2.72
N THR A 45 7.14 8.79 -2.71
CA THR A 45 7.80 8.01 -3.77
C THR A 45 8.21 6.66 -3.19
N ASP A 46 7.71 5.59 -3.79
CA ASP A 46 8.00 4.21 -3.45
C ASP A 46 8.79 3.55 -4.59
N VAL A 47 9.89 2.87 -4.27
CA VAL A 47 10.73 2.15 -5.24
C VAL A 47 11.38 0.95 -4.58
N VAL A 48 11.57 -0.13 -5.32
CA VAL A 48 12.42 -1.25 -4.87
C VAL A 48 13.87 -0.91 -5.21
N ALA A 49 14.75 -0.87 -4.21
CA ALA A 49 16.14 -0.50 -4.42
C ALA A 49 16.84 -1.47 -5.38
N ARG A 50 17.58 -0.95 -6.37
CA ARG A 50 18.35 -1.80 -7.28
C ARG A 50 19.42 -2.58 -6.52
N GLY A 51 19.53 -3.87 -6.82
CA GLY A 51 20.53 -4.75 -6.23
C GLY A 51 20.18 -5.30 -4.85
N GLY A 52 18.94 -5.12 -4.39
CA GLY A 52 18.45 -5.70 -3.15
C GLY A 52 16.93 -5.89 -3.12
N ASP A 53 16.45 -6.64 -2.13
CA ASP A 53 15.03 -6.80 -1.84
C ASP A 53 14.62 -5.81 -0.74
N VAL A 54 14.60 -4.52 -1.09
CA VAL A 54 14.35 -3.43 -0.14
C VAL A 54 13.35 -2.44 -0.74
N LEU A 55 12.20 -2.26 -0.09
CA LEU A 55 11.29 -1.17 -0.37
C LEU A 55 11.83 0.13 0.24
N VAL A 56 12.01 1.16 -0.61
CA VAL A 56 12.41 2.50 -0.19
C VAL A 56 11.22 3.43 -0.38
N ARG A 57 10.79 4.07 0.71
CA ARG A 57 9.76 5.11 0.72
C ARG A 57 10.37 6.47 1.06
N ARG A 58 10.25 7.43 0.15
CA ARG A 58 10.60 8.85 0.38
C ARG A 58 9.33 9.67 0.51
N VAL A 59 9.21 10.44 1.60
CA VAL A 59 8.07 11.32 1.83
C VAL A 59 8.53 12.78 1.88
N GLY A 60 7.99 13.60 0.99
CA GLY A 60 8.18 15.04 0.98
C GLY A 60 6.89 15.75 1.36
N VAL A 61 6.94 16.63 2.37
CA VAL A 61 5.80 17.47 2.77
C VAL A 61 6.10 18.90 2.36
N ARG A 62 5.19 19.53 1.63
CA ARG A 62 5.25 20.94 1.26
C ARG A 62 4.09 21.70 1.87
N ARG A 63 4.41 22.87 2.41
CA ARG A 63 3.45 23.80 3.01
C ARG A 63 3.26 25.00 2.09
N ASP A 64 2.02 25.34 1.81
CA ASP A 64 1.70 26.55 1.06
C ASP A 64 2.00 27.81 1.88
N PRO A 65 2.30 28.95 1.26
CA PRO A 65 2.53 30.20 1.97
C PRO A 65 1.37 30.64 2.86
N SER A 66 0.13 30.33 2.48
CA SER A 66 -1.11 30.65 3.22
C SER A 66 -1.58 29.58 4.19
N SER A 67 -0.81 28.49 4.35
CA SER A 67 -1.20 27.37 5.21
C SER A 67 -1.34 27.81 6.68
N PRO A 68 -2.40 27.40 7.38
CA PRO A 68 -2.54 27.63 8.82
C PRO A 68 -1.61 26.75 9.67
N VAL A 69 -0.96 25.74 9.07
CA VAL A 69 -0.14 24.76 9.79
C VAL A 69 1.22 25.36 10.13
N THR A 70 1.56 25.44 11.41
CA THR A 70 2.85 25.95 11.89
C THR A 70 3.89 24.84 12.11
N ARG A 71 3.43 23.62 12.38
CA ARG A 71 4.26 22.43 12.59
C ARG A 71 3.52 21.19 12.10
N ALA A 72 4.25 20.24 11.50
CA ALA A 72 3.71 18.96 11.08
C ALA A 72 4.66 17.82 11.48
N SER A 73 4.08 16.68 11.82
CA SER A 73 4.80 15.42 12.07
C SER A 73 4.19 14.34 11.19
N LEU A 74 5.02 13.49 10.60
CA LEU A 74 4.58 12.32 9.85
C LEU A 74 4.68 11.09 10.76
N VAL A 75 3.56 10.37 10.92
CA VAL A 75 3.53 9.08 11.58
C VAL A 75 3.33 8.01 10.52
N ALA A 76 4.27 7.09 10.42
CA ALA A 76 4.19 5.93 9.54
C ALA A 76 4.14 4.66 10.38
N PHE A 77 3.31 3.71 9.96
CA PHE A 77 3.31 2.35 10.45
C PHE A 77 3.12 1.41 9.26
N GLU A 78 3.64 0.20 9.40
CA GLU A 78 3.59 -0.82 8.36
C GLU A 78 3.23 -2.15 9.00
N ASP A 79 2.29 -2.85 8.35
CA ASP A 79 1.93 -4.21 8.73
C ASP A 79 2.84 -5.17 7.96
N MET A 80 3.86 -5.69 8.64
CA MET A 80 4.88 -6.58 8.06
C MET A 80 4.42 -8.04 7.97
N ASN A 81 3.16 -8.27 7.59
CA ASN A 81 2.65 -9.63 7.47
C ASN A 81 3.15 -10.31 6.19
N LEU A 82 4.25 -11.03 6.31
CA LEU A 82 4.88 -11.79 5.23
C LEU A 82 4.07 -13.08 4.98
N VAL A 83 2.98 -12.99 4.22
CA VAL A 83 2.20 -14.18 3.89
C VAL A 83 2.88 -14.98 2.76
N VAL A 84 3.84 -15.80 3.16
CA VAL A 84 4.69 -16.65 2.30
C VAL A 84 3.97 -17.82 1.61
N SER A 85 2.72 -18.10 2.00
CA SER A 85 1.95 -19.25 1.49
C SER A 85 0.94 -18.87 0.39
N LYS A 86 1.07 -17.68 -0.20
CA LYS A 86 0.13 -17.18 -1.22
C LYS A 86 0.53 -17.60 -2.63
N TYR A 87 -0.49 -17.74 -3.48
CA TYR A 87 -0.28 -17.82 -4.92
C TYR A 87 -0.07 -16.40 -5.46
N ALA A 88 1.04 -16.15 -6.15
CA ALA A 88 1.40 -14.83 -6.68
C ALA A 88 0.31 -14.20 -7.56
N GLN A 89 -0.52 -15.03 -8.22
CA GLN A 89 -1.63 -14.56 -9.05
C GLN A 89 -2.90 -14.12 -8.27
N PHE A 90 -2.98 -14.25 -6.95
CA PHE A 90 -4.21 -13.98 -6.17
C PHE A 90 -3.99 -12.98 -5.01
N PRO A 91 -3.97 -11.65 -5.29
CA PRO A 91 -3.66 -10.62 -4.30
C PRO A 91 -4.74 -10.41 -3.22
N ILE A 92 -5.95 -10.97 -3.37
CA ILE A 92 -7.03 -10.84 -2.38
C ILE A 92 -6.73 -11.52 -1.04
N GLN A 93 -5.73 -12.42 -1.01
CA GLN A 93 -5.31 -13.12 0.21
C GLN A 93 -4.66 -12.18 1.25
N ASP A 94 -4.41 -10.91 0.90
CA ASP A 94 -3.73 -9.93 1.77
C ASP A 94 -4.55 -9.42 2.95
N ARG A 95 -5.87 -9.53 2.86
CA ARG A 95 -6.77 -8.89 3.80
C ARG A 95 -7.38 -9.82 4.86
N TYR A 96 -7.26 -11.14 4.70
CA TYR A 96 -7.95 -12.10 5.56
C TYR A 96 -7.10 -13.33 5.89
N SER A 97 -6.73 -13.45 7.17
CA SER A 97 -6.25 -14.70 7.74
C SER A 97 -7.43 -15.68 7.94
N SER A 98 -7.37 -16.81 7.25
CA SER A 98 -7.89 -18.13 7.70
C SER A 98 -9.39 -18.48 7.74
N THR A 99 -10.35 -17.64 7.33
CA THR A 99 -11.76 -18.10 7.22
C THR A 99 -12.15 -18.62 5.84
N TRP A 100 -11.26 -18.56 4.85
CA TRP A 100 -11.50 -19.15 3.53
C TRP A 100 -11.01 -20.60 3.50
N ARG A 101 -11.94 -21.57 3.47
CA ARG A 101 -11.60 -23.00 3.35
C ARG A 101 -11.35 -23.36 1.88
N PRO A 102 -10.13 -23.75 1.49
CA PRO A 102 -9.80 -23.95 0.08
C PRO A 102 -10.53 -25.09 -0.64
N TRP A 103 -11.15 -26.02 0.10
CA TRP A 103 -11.84 -27.18 -0.47
C TRP A 103 -13.27 -26.87 -0.92
N GLU A 104 -13.80 -25.69 -0.63
CA GLU A 104 -15.23 -25.35 -0.80
C GLU A 104 -15.54 -24.75 -2.19
N ALA A 105 -14.50 -24.43 -2.98
CA ALA A 105 -14.61 -23.68 -4.24
C ALA A 105 -14.12 -24.42 -5.51
N TYR A 106 -13.82 -25.71 -5.44
CA TYR A 106 -13.60 -26.53 -6.64
C TYR A 106 -14.66 -27.63 -6.73
N PRO A 107 -15.28 -27.88 -7.89
CA PRO A 107 -15.99 -29.15 -8.07
C PRO A 107 -14.95 -30.28 -7.87
N PRO A 108 -15.33 -31.41 -7.25
CA PRO A 108 -14.39 -32.49 -6.97
C PRO A 108 -13.74 -32.94 -8.29
N PRO A 109 -12.46 -33.37 -8.28
CA PRO A 109 -11.88 -34.01 -9.43
C PRO A 109 -12.78 -35.18 -9.79
N ILE A 110 -13.22 -35.21 -11.05
CA ILE A 110 -13.99 -36.29 -11.64
C ILE A 110 -13.32 -37.60 -11.22
N ALA A 111 -14.07 -38.43 -10.49
CA ALA A 111 -13.66 -39.78 -10.17
C ALA A 111 -13.44 -40.53 -11.49
N GLY A 112 -12.18 -40.75 -11.89
CA GLY A 112 -11.87 -41.54 -13.08
C GLY A 112 -10.69 -41.03 -13.90
N GLY A 113 -9.49 -41.08 -13.34
CA GLY A 113 -8.25 -40.93 -14.12
C GLY A 113 -7.12 -41.66 -13.41
N ALA A 114 -6.69 -42.80 -13.96
CA ALA A 114 -5.66 -43.65 -13.39
C ALA A 114 -4.33 -42.89 -13.16
N PRO A 115 -3.52 -43.27 -12.16
CA PRO A 115 -2.24 -42.63 -11.91
C PRO A 115 -1.27 -42.91 -13.08
N ALA A 116 -0.70 -41.85 -13.65
CA ALA A 116 0.38 -41.98 -14.61
C ALA A 116 1.63 -42.51 -13.90
N THR A 117 2.08 -43.71 -14.27
CA THR A 117 3.39 -44.24 -13.89
C THR A 117 4.47 -43.52 -14.72
N CYS A 118 5.46 -42.94 -14.06
CA CYS A 118 6.69 -42.48 -14.70
C CYS A 118 7.49 -43.69 -15.20
N GLY A 119 7.88 -43.66 -16.48
CA GLY A 119 8.93 -44.48 -17.08
C GLY A 119 10.07 -43.58 -17.54
#